data_AF-A0A150H5G1-F1
#
_entry.id   AF-A0A150H5G1-F1
#
_cell.length_a   1.000
_cell.length_b   1.000
_cell.length_c   1.000
_cell.angle_alpha   90.00
_cell.angle_beta   90.00
_cell.angle_gamma   90.00
#
_symmetry.space_group_name_H-M   'P 1'
#
loop_
_entity.id
_entity.type
_entity.pdbx_description
1 polymer ?
#
loop_
_entity_poly.entity_id
_entity_poly.type
_entity_poly.pdbx_seq_one_letter_code
_entity_poly.pdbx_strand_id
1 'polypeptide(L)'
;MLRRILPGIRKIVGRNQRVFPHGMADVKLAMDRAPWHQAALKCGLLEGMGLGADQLVPHPPCSPDFQAPVEWSHQWLNNATREFLEHHPKIKGSRAIKEAMVKLFTGAEVVGRGAAVTQKKVAGAFKTLRRNYEAIVEAEGDWGEKRAT
;
A
#
# COMPACT_ATOMS: atom_id res chain seq x y z
N MET A 1 1.68 14.78 7.43
CA MET A 1 1.12 13.64 6.68
C MET A 1 -0.26 13.23 7.21
N LEU A 2 -0.37 12.88 8.50
CA LEU A 2 -1.64 12.46 9.13
C LEU A 2 -2.84 13.38 8.88
N ARG A 3 -2.66 14.70 9.06
CA ARG A 3 -3.71 15.70 8.79
C ARG A 3 -4.29 15.66 7.37
N ARG A 4 -3.55 15.11 6.39
CA ARG A 4 -3.99 14.99 4.99
C ARG A 4 -4.65 13.65 4.69
N ILE A 5 -4.18 12.56 5.28
CA ILE A 5 -4.63 11.20 4.94
C ILE A 5 -5.79 10.74 5.85
N LEU A 6 -5.73 11.07 7.13
CA LEU A 6 -6.69 10.60 8.14
C LEU A 6 -8.15 10.98 7.84
N PRO A 7 -8.47 12.20 7.34
CA PRO A 7 -9.84 12.52 6.93
C PRO A 7 -10.35 11.59 5.81
N GLY A 8 -9.47 11.21 4.88
CA GLY A 8 -9.79 10.27 3.81
C GLY A 8 -10.10 8.87 4.35
N ILE A 9 -9.27 8.37 5.26
CA ILE A 9 -9.48 7.07 5.92
C ILE A 9 -10.82 7.07 6.67
N ARG A 10 -11.06 8.07 7.53
CA ARG A 10 -12.31 8.19 8.29
C ARG A 10 -13.55 8.22 7.39
N LYS A 11 -13.46 8.93 6.25
CA LYS A 11 -14.54 8.99 5.26
C LYS A 11 -14.79 7.62 4.60
N ILE A 12 -13.74 6.86 4.28
CA ILE A 12 -13.87 5.50 3.74
C ILE A 12 -14.51 4.59 4.78
N VAL A 13 -13.99 4.57 6.00
CA VAL A 13 -14.49 3.76 7.11
C VAL A 13 -15.97 4.04 7.36
N GLY A 14 -16.35 5.32 7.51
CA GLY A 14 -17.73 5.72 7.76
C GLY A 14 -18.70 5.39 6.61
N ARG A 15 -18.23 5.30 5.36
CA ARG A 15 -19.06 4.91 4.20
C ARG A 15 -19.20 3.40 4.03
N ASN A 16 -18.37 2.60 4.70
CA ASN A 16 -18.29 1.16 4.51
C ASN A 16 -18.59 0.40 5.81
N GLN A 17 -19.70 0.74 6.48
CA GLN A 17 -20.08 0.14 7.76
C GLN A 17 -20.27 -1.38 7.72
N ARG A 18 -20.55 -1.96 6.55
CA ARG A 18 -20.58 -3.42 6.38
C ARG A 18 -19.20 -4.08 6.54
N VAL A 19 -18.14 -3.34 6.23
CA VAL A 19 -16.74 -3.80 6.33
C VAL A 19 -16.12 -3.34 7.65
N PHE A 20 -16.49 -2.16 8.13
CA PHE A 20 -16.01 -1.57 9.39
C PHE A 20 -17.18 -1.30 10.35
N PRO A 21 -17.82 -2.35 10.90
CA PRO A 21 -18.98 -2.22 11.79
C PRO A 21 -18.69 -1.43 13.08
N HIS A 22 -17.45 -1.44 13.56
CA HIS A 22 -16.94 -0.71 14.72
C HIS A 22 -16.09 0.51 14.33
N GLY A 23 -16.15 0.92 13.06
CA GLY A 23 -15.51 2.12 12.56
C GLY A 23 -13.98 2.03 12.58
N MET A 24 -13.31 3.02 13.17
CA MET A 24 -11.85 3.07 13.19
C MET A 24 -11.21 1.94 14.01
N ALA A 25 -11.95 1.31 14.92
CA ALA A 25 -11.46 0.16 15.72
C ALA A 25 -11.18 -1.08 14.85
N ASP A 26 -11.80 -1.18 13.69
CA ASP A 26 -11.61 -2.29 12.75
C ASP A 26 -10.40 -2.08 11.81
N VAL A 27 -9.82 -0.88 11.81
CA VAL A 27 -8.69 -0.55 10.93
C VAL A 27 -7.44 -1.23 11.44
N LYS A 28 -6.70 -1.91 10.56
CA LYS A 28 -5.37 -2.44 10.89
C LYS A 28 -4.31 -1.69 10.08
N LEU A 29 -3.24 -1.27 10.76
CA LEU A 29 -2.10 -0.58 10.16
C LEU A 29 -0.97 -1.57 9.90
N ALA A 30 -0.57 -1.73 8.65
CA ALA A 30 0.58 -2.53 8.26
C ALA A 30 1.71 -1.63 7.73
N MET A 31 2.91 -1.79 8.26
CA MET A 31 4.13 -1.08 7.84
C MET A 31 5.37 -1.87 8.27
N ASP A 32 6.51 -1.67 7.61
CA ASP A 32 7.78 -2.20 8.09
C ASP A 32 8.33 -1.44 9.30
N ARG A 33 9.52 -1.90 9.71
CA ARG A 33 10.30 -1.34 10.79
C ARG A 33 11.34 -0.31 10.32
N ALA A 34 11.11 0.39 9.21
CA ALA A 34 12.01 1.47 8.80
C ALA A 34 12.17 2.51 9.94
N PRO A 35 13.37 3.11 10.13
CA PRO A 35 13.64 3.99 11.26
C PRO A 35 12.63 5.14 11.42
N TRP A 36 12.15 5.69 10.31
CA TRP A 36 11.17 6.78 10.32
C TRP A 36 9.75 6.31 10.67
N HIS A 37 9.37 5.07 10.37
CA HIS A 37 8.13 4.47 10.88
C HIS A 37 8.21 4.30 12.40
N GLN A 38 9.34 3.80 12.91
CA GLN A 38 9.55 3.62 14.34
C GLN A 38 9.57 4.96 15.08
N ALA A 39 10.19 5.98 14.49
CA ALA A 39 10.14 7.35 15.01
C ALA A 39 8.70 7.90 15.02
N ALA A 40 7.93 7.68 13.94
CA ALA A 40 6.54 8.11 13.90
C ALA A 40 5.67 7.43 14.97
N LEU A 41 5.86 6.11 15.19
CA LEU A 41 5.19 5.37 16.28
C LEU A 41 5.54 5.95 17.65
N LYS A 42 6.83 6.21 17.92
CA LYS A 42 7.29 6.86 19.16
C LYS A 42 6.71 8.26 19.35
N CYS A 43 6.46 8.98 18.25
CA CYS A 43 5.83 10.29 18.26
C CYS A 43 4.29 10.24 18.28
N GLY A 44 3.67 9.11 18.63
CA GLY A 44 2.23 9.00 18.81
C GLY A 44 1.44 8.86 17.51
N LEU A 45 2.01 8.25 16.45
CA LEU A 45 1.29 8.01 15.19
C LEU A 45 -0.06 7.30 15.40
N LEU A 46 -0.08 6.23 16.20
CA LEU A 46 -1.29 5.44 16.46
C LEU A 46 -2.35 6.28 17.18
N GLU A 47 -1.96 6.97 18.26
CA GLU A 47 -2.83 7.88 19.00
C GLU A 47 -3.38 8.99 18.10
N GLY A 48 -2.52 9.61 17.29
CA GLY A 48 -2.91 10.63 16.32
C GLY A 48 -3.88 10.14 15.25
N MET A 49 -3.92 8.82 14.99
CA MET A 49 -4.91 8.17 14.12
C MET A 49 -6.17 7.73 14.87
N GLY A 50 -6.13 7.66 16.21
CA GLY A 50 -7.16 7.06 17.05
C GLY A 50 -7.14 5.53 16.98
N LEU A 51 -5.96 4.93 16.88
CA LEU A 51 -5.74 3.48 16.81
C LEU A 51 -5.08 2.95 18.09
N GLY A 52 -5.47 1.76 18.51
CA GLY A 52 -4.81 0.97 19.55
C GLY A 52 -3.52 0.29 19.07
N ALA A 53 -2.68 -0.13 20.01
CA ALA A 53 -1.45 -0.87 19.71
C ALA A 53 -1.73 -2.22 19.04
N ASP A 54 -2.85 -2.87 19.38
CA ASP A 54 -3.34 -4.11 18.78
C ASP A 54 -3.80 -3.94 17.31
N GLN A 55 -3.94 -2.69 16.85
CA GLN A 55 -4.25 -2.37 15.46
C GLN A 55 -3.00 -2.27 14.58
N LEU A 56 -1.80 -2.29 15.16
CA LEU A 56 -0.55 -2.42 14.41
C LEU A 56 -0.31 -3.90 14.07
N VAL A 57 -0.26 -4.21 12.78
CA VAL A 57 0.05 -5.57 12.30
C VAL A 57 1.55 -5.81 12.52
N PRO A 58 1.94 -6.90 13.21
CA PRO A 58 3.35 -7.26 13.34
C PRO A 58 3.99 -7.49 11.97
N HIS A 59 5.11 -6.83 11.72
CA HIS A 59 5.92 -7.03 10.51
C HIS A 59 7.30 -7.57 10.90
N PRO A 60 7.72 -8.74 10.40
CA PRO A 60 9.06 -9.28 10.65
C PRO A 60 10.15 -8.50 9.90
N PRO A 61 11.37 -8.38 10.45
CA PRO A 61 12.47 -7.70 9.78
C PRO A 61 12.88 -8.43 8.49
N CYS A 62 13.38 -7.68 7.51
CA CYS A 62 13.89 -8.21 6.23
C CYS A 62 12.87 -9.01 5.40
N SER A 63 11.57 -8.74 5.55
CA SER A 63 10.51 -9.50 4.87
C SER A 63 9.65 -8.63 3.93
N PRO A 64 10.20 -8.15 2.80
CA PRO A 64 9.45 -7.34 1.83
C PRO A 64 8.23 -8.09 1.25
N ASP A 65 8.25 -9.43 1.24
CA ASP A 65 7.16 -10.25 0.72
C ASP A 65 5.85 -10.15 1.54
N PHE A 66 5.93 -9.67 2.80
CA PHE A 66 4.75 -9.33 3.61
C PHE A 66 4.25 -7.90 3.39
N GLN A 67 4.84 -7.19 2.43
CA GLN A 67 4.34 -5.94 1.90
C GLN A 67 3.67 -6.11 0.53
N ALA A 68 3.24 -7.32 0.17
CA ALA A 68 2.72 -7.62 -1.18
C ALA A 68 1.74 -6.57 -1.78
N PRO A 69 0.80 -5.94 -1.02
CA PRO A 69 -0.02 -4.85 -1.56
C PRO A 69 0.77 -3.59 -1.94
N VAL A 70 1.79 -3.22 -1.16
CA VAL A 70 2.68 -2.09 -1.41
C VAL A 70 3.64 -2.41 -2.55
N GLU A 71 4.26 -3.60 -2.54
CA GLU A 71 5.12 -4.07 -3.63
C GLU A 71 4.38 -4.13 -4.97
N TRP A 72 3.16 -4.68 -4.98
CA TRP A 72 2.30 -4.66 -6.16
C TRP A 72 2.04 -3.22 -6.62
N SER A 73 1.75 -2.30 -5.70
CA SER A 73 1.50 -0.90 -6.03
C SER A 73 2.73 -0.21 -6.62
N HIS A 74 3.93 -0.52 -6.11
CA HIS A 74 5.20 -0.02 -6.64
C HIS A 74 5.51 -0.59 -8.03
N GLN A 75 5.34 -1.90 -8.22
CA GLN A 75 5.55 -2.55 -9.52
C GLN A 75 4.56 -2.03 -10.58
N TRP A 76 3.29 -1.88 -10.22
CA TRP A 76 2.29 -1.26 -11.10
C TRP A 76 2.69 0.18 -11.44
N LEU A 77 3.07 0.98 -10.44
CA LEU A 77 3.45 2.37 -10.64
C LEU A 77 4.70 2.50 -11.52
N ASN A 78 5.70 1.63 -11.35
CA ASN A 78 6.91 1.61 -12.16
C ASN A 78 6.59 1.30 -13.63
N ASN A 79 5.76 0.28 -13.88
CA ASN A 79 5.34 -0.06 -15.24
C ASN A 79 4.52 1.08 -15.88
N ALA A 80 3.56 1.63 -15.14
CA ALA A 80 2.71 2.72 -15.60
C ALA A 80 3.52 4.01 -15.86
N THR A 81 4.50 4.30 -15.01
CA THR A 81 5.40 5.45 -15.19
C THR A 81 6.31 5.26 -16.39
N ARG A 82 6.84 4.05 -16.62
CA ARG A 82 7.66 3.75 -17.80
C ARG A 82 6.88 3.98 -19.09
N GLU A 83 5.68 3.39 -19.19
CA GLU A 83 4.78 3.59 -20.34
C GLU A 83 4.39 5.07 -20.50
N PHE A 84 4.11 5.77 -19.39
CA PHE A 84 3.79 7.19 -19.45
C PHE A 84 4.98 8.03 -19.96
N LEU A 85 6.20 7.74 -19.52
CA LEU A 85 7.41 8.45 -19.94
C LEU A 85 7.79 8.18 -21.41
N GLU A 86 7.40 7.05 -21.99
CA GLU A 86 7.56 6.80 -23.43
C GLU A 86 6.77 7.82 -24.27
N HIS A 87 5.60 8.25 -23.79
CA HIS A 87 4.76 9.24 -24.46
C HIS A 87 5.00 10.67 -23.96
N HIS A 88 5.56 10.83 -22.76
CA HIS A 88 5.86 12.11 -22.11
C HIS A 88 7.33 12.17 -21.68
N PRO A 89 8.30 12.21 -22.62
CA PRO A 89 9.73 12.04 -22.32
C PRO A 89 10.35 13.18 -21.51
N LYS A 90 9.62 14.27 -21.27
CA LYS A 90 10.11 15.45 -20.54
C LYS A 90 9.10 15.93 -19.49
N ILE A 91 9.03 15.22 -18.37
CA ILE A 91 8.36 15.70 -17.16
C ILE A 91 9.41 16.40 -16.29
N LYS A 92 9.25 17.71 -16.08
CA LYS A 92 10.14 18.49 -15.21
C LYS A 92 9.34 19.26 -14.16
N GLY A 93 9.81 19.19 -12.93
CA GLY A 93 9.24 19.92 -11.80
C GLY A 93 8.17 19.13 -11.02
N SER A 94 8.10 19.41 -9.73
CA SER A 94 7.25 18.70 -8.76
C SER A 94 5.75 18.80 -9.09
N ARG A 95 5.30 19.91 -9.67
CA ARG A 95 3.91 20.09 -10.10
C ARG A 95 3.54 19.16 -11.26
N ALA A 96 4.35 19.11 -12.31
CA ALA A 96 4.10 18.26 -13.46
C ALA A 96 4.11 16.77 -13.09
N ILE A 97 5.04 16.36 -12.20
CA ILE A 97 5.06 15.00 -11.65
C ILE A 97 3.75 14.70 -10.91
N LYS A 98 3.27 15.63 -10.09
CA LYS A 98 2.02 15.43 -9.33
C LYS A 98 0.81 15.30 -10.25
N GLU A 99 0.72 16.12 -11.30
CA GLU A 99 -0.36 16.06 -12.29
C GLU A 99 -0.33 14.73 -13.08
N ALA A 100 0.86 14.27 -13.49
CA ALA A 100 1.04 12.98 -14.12
C ALA A 100 0.63 11.82 -13.19
N MET A 101 1.02 11.87 -11.92
CA MET A 101 0.60 10.87 -10.93
C MET A 101 -0.91 10.84 -10.75
N VAL A 102 -1.58 12.00 -10.65
CA VAL A 102 -3.05 12.05 -10.58
C VAL A 102 -3.67 11.38 -11.80
N LYS A 103 -3.20 11.69 -13.01
CA LYS A 103 -3.72 11.08 -14.25
C LYS A 103 -3.56 9.56 -14.28
N LEU A 104 -2.41 9.05 -13.82
CA LEU A 104 -2.14 7.62 -13.73
C LEU A 104 -3.04 6.91 -12.71
N PHE A 105 -3.24 7.51 -11.53
CA PHE A 105 -4.10 6.92 -10.49
C PHE A 105 -5.60 7.01 -10.80
N THR A 106 -6.05 8.07 -11.48
CA THR A 106 -7.47 8.23 -11.87
C THR A 106 -7.82 7.52 -13.16
N GLY A 107 -6.82 7.06 -13.93
CA GLY A 107 -7.04 6.51 -15.27
C GLY A 107 -7.46 7.56 -16.30
N ALA A 108 -7.26 8.85 -16.01
CA ALA A 108 -7.59 9.95 -16.92
C ALA A 108 -6.67 9.98 -18.17
N GLU A 109 -5.54 9.28 -18.12
CA GLU A 109 -4.66 9.06 -19.26
C GLU A 109 -4.15 7.62 -19.17
N VAL A 110 -4.71 6.73 -20.00
CA VAL A 110 -4.29 5.33 -20.10
C VAL A 110 -3.36 5.22 -21.30
N VAL A 111 -2.09 5.00 -21.03
CA VAL A 111 -1.15 4.56 -22.03
C VAL A 111 -0.93 3.06 -21.80
N GLY A 112 -1.15 2.22 -22.82
CA GLY A 112 -0.82 0.79 -22.77
C GLY A 112 -1.72 -0.12 -21.92
N ARG A 113 -1.29 -1.38 -21.75
CA ARG A 113 -2.02 -2.45 -21.01
C ARG A 113 -2.00 -2.22 -19.49
N GLY A 114 -1.34 -1.18 -19.00
CA GLY A 114 -1.26 -0.73 -17.60
C GLY A 114 -2.52 -0.06 -17.06
N ALA A 115 -3.71 -0.60 -17.35
CA ALA A 115 -5.01 -0.06 -16.95
C ALA A 115 -5.06 0.38 -15.47
N ALA A 116 -5.89 1.39 -15.18
CA ALA A 116 -6.15 1.98 -13.87
C ALA A 116 -6.11 0.98 -12.70
N VAL A 117 -5.71 1.44 -11.51
CA VAL A 117 -5.79 0.64 -10.28
C VAL A 117 -7.25 0.26 -10.03
N THR A 118 -7.59 -1.00 -10.28
CA THR A 118 -8.93 -1.52 -10.03
C THR A 118 -9.00 -2.20 -8.67
N GLN A 119 -10.19 -2.25 -8.07
CA GLN A 119 -10.42 -3.01 -6.84
C GLN A 119 -10.02 -4.49 -7.00
N LYS A 120 -10.21 -5.08 -8.18
CA LYS A 120 -9.81 -6.47 -8.48
C LYS A 120 -8.29 -6.65 -8.38
N LYS A 121 -7.51 -5.70 -8.91
CA LYS A 121 -6.04 -5.76 -8.86
C LYS A 121 -5.52 -5.60 -7.42
N VAL A 122 -6.09 -4.66 -6.66
CA VAL A 122 -5.78 -4.49 -5.23
C VAL A 122 -6.14 -5.74 -4.43
N ALA A 123 -7.33 -6.30 -4.63
CA ALA A 123 -7.75 -7.55 -3.98
C ALA A 123 -6.86 -8.73 -4.34
N GLY A 124 -6.34 -8.79 -5.58
CA GLY A 124 -5.35 -9.78 -6.00
C GLY A 124 -4.07 -9.71 -5.16
N ALA A 125 -3.55 -8.51 -4.91
CA ALA A 125 -2.34 -8.33 -4.09
C ALA A 125 -2.53 -8.77 -2.63
N PHE A 126 -3.73 -8.57 -2.06
CA PHE A 126 -4.06 -9.10 -0.73
C PHE A 126 -4.16 -10.63 -0.71
N LYS A 127 -4.59 -11.27 -1.80
CA LYS A 127 -4.55 -12.74 -1.91
C LYS A 127 -3.11 -13.25 -1.98
N THR A 128 -2.21 -12.54 -2.66
CA THR A 128 -0.77 -12.85 -2.66
C THR A 128 -0.20 -12.74 -1.26
N LEU A 129 -0.54 -11.68 -0.51
CA LEU A 129 -0.10 -11.52 0.88
C LEU A 129 -0.45 -12.75 1.73
N ARG A 130 -1.71 -13.22 1.62
CA ARG A 130 -2.16 -14.42 2.34
C ARG A 130 -1.35 -15.65 1.95
N ARG A 131 -1.13 -15.90 0.65
CA ARG A 131 -0.34 -17.02 0.17
C ARG A 131 1.11 -16.98 0.69
N ASN A 132 1.69 -15.78 0.75
CA ASN A 132 3.04 -15.61 1.28
C ASN A 132 3.12 -15.97 2.77
N TYR A 133 2.10 -15.59 3.56
CA TYR A 133 2.00 -16.02 4.95
C TYR A 133 1.80 -17.52 5.11
N GLU A 134 0.97 -18.15 4.28
CA GLU A 134 0.78 -19.61 4.30
C GLU A 134 2.09 -20.33 3.95
N ALA A 135 2.78 -19.90 2.89
CA ALA A 135 4.03 -20.50 2.45
C ALA A 135 5.19 -20.34 3.44
N ILE A 136 5.32 -19.19 4.11
CA ILE A 136 6.42 -19.00 5.08
C ILE A 136 6.22 -19.83 6.35
N VAL A 137 4.96 -20.06 6.74
CA VAL A 137 4.63 -20.90 7.89
C VAL A 137 4.98 -22.35 7.57
N GLU A 138 4.64 -22.82 6.37
CA GLU A 138 5.05 -24.14 5.87
C GLU A 138 6.57 -24.29 5.79
N ALA A 139 7.28 -23.21 5.46
CA ALA A 139 8.73 -23.18 5.36
C ALA A 139 9.45 -22.84 6.68
N GLU A 140 8.74 -22.86 7.82
CA GLU A 140 9.27 -22.59 9.17
C GLU A 140 10.06 -21.26 9.29
N GLY A 141 9.69 -20.25 8.50
CA GLY A 141 10.37 -18.96 8.49
C GLY A 141 11.52 -18.81 7.49
N ASP A 142 11.87 -19.86 6.74
CA ASP A 142 12.93 -19.83 5.74
C ASP A 142 12.38 -19.87 4.31
N TRP A 143 12.60 -18.80 3.55
CA TRP A 143 12.25 -18.76 2.13
C TRP A 143 13.18 -19.62 1.26
N GLY A 144 14.37 -20.00 1.76
CA GLY A 144 15.41 -20.65 0.96
C GLY A 144 15.69 -19.89 -0.36
N GLU A 145 15.95 -20.61 -1.45
CA GLU A 145 16.02 -20.05 -2.81
C GLU A 145 14.64 -19.88 -3.50
N LYS A 146 13.55 -20.34 -2.87
CA LYS A 146 12.22 -20.39 -3.48
C LYS A 146 11.42 -19.13 -3.12
N ARG A 147 11.66 -18.03 -3.83
CA ARG A 147 10.67 -16.96 -3.90
C ARG A 147 9.47 -17.44 -4.71
N ALA A 148 8.27 -17.40 -4.14
CA ALA A 148 7.05 -17.52 -4.90
C ALA A 148 6.97 -16.32 -5.87
N THR A 149 7.09 -16.59 -7.16
CA THR A 149 6.96 -15.61 -8.25
C THR A 149 5.53 -15.18 -8.50
#